data_AF-A0AAW3MV59-F1
#
_entry.id   AF-A0AAW3MV59-F1
#
_cell.length_a   1.000
_cell.length_b   1.000
_cell.length_c   1.000
_cell.angle_alpha   90.00
_cell.angle_beta   90.00
_cell.angle_gamma   90.00
#
_symmetry.space_group_name_H-M   'P 1'
#
loop_
_entity.id
_entity.type
_entity.pdbx_description
1 polymer ?
#
loop_
_entity_poly.entity_id
_entity_poly.type
_entity_poly.pdbx_seq_one_letter_code
_entity_poly.pdbx_strand_id
1 'polypeptide(L)'
;MRRQKTLALVALLASSAAHAEFLDRVDLKPAIVTGFVSHHFNVHKHYNENNYGMGYRFGQADVIVGYYRNSDDKNSVYAAYEARWKLIDNLHLGVIAGAVTGYKVAVTPMLLPELVVQVGGLEVAATYAPKVHGQIPALAAVQARWAW
;
A
#
# COMPACT_ATOMS: atom_id res chain seq x y z
N MET A 1 21.22 -39.98 -9.01
CA MET A 1 21.54 -38.66 -8.39
C MET A 1 20.56 -37.51 -8.69
N ARG A 2 19.37 -37.74 -9.31
CA ARG A 2 18.44 -36.64 -9.68
C ARG A 2 17.25 -36.43 -8.72
N ARG A 3 16.97 -37.37 -7.80
CA ARG A 3 15.84 -37.31 -6.84
C ARG A 3 16.15 -36.62 -5.50
N GLN A 4 17.42 -36.52 -5.10
CA GLN A 4 17.79 -35.88 -3.82
C GLN A 4 17.67 -34.35 -3.86
N LYS A 5 17.84 -33.73 -5.04
CA LYS A 5 17.71 -32.27 -5.20
C LYS A 5 16.26 -31.79 -5.08
N THR A 6 15.28 -32.63 -5.42
CA THR A 6 13.86 -32.29 -5.35
C THR A 6 13.31 -32.34 -3.91
N LEU A 7 13.81 -33.27 -3.07
CA LEU A 7 13.41 -33.34 -1.67
C LEU A 7 13.90 -32.16 -0.83
N ALA A 8 15.10 -31.63 -1.11
CA ALA A 8 15.65 -30.47 -0.38
C ALA A 8 14.86 -29.18 -0.65
N LEU A 9 14.34 -29.00 -1.87
CA LEU A 9 13.55 -27.83 -2.24
C LEU A 9 12.15 -27.84 -1.62
N VAL A 10 11.53 -29.02 -1.50
CA VAL A 10 10.24 -29.19 -0.82
C VAL A 10 10.39 -29.02 0.69
N ALA A 11 11.50 -29.49 1.28
CA ALA A 11 11.79 -29.29 2.70
C ALA A 11 12.01 -27.80 3.04
N LEU A 12 12.72 -27.03 2.20
CA LEU A 12 12.89 -25.58 2.40
C LEU A 12 11.56 -24.82 2.33
N LEU A 13 10.68 -25.18 1.40
CA LEU A 13 9.35 -24.56 1.25
C LEU A 13 8.40 -24.98 2.37
N ALA A 14 8.50 -26.22 2.87
CA ALA A 14 7.71 -26.68 4.01
C ALA A 14 8.13 -26.00 5.32
N SER A 15 9.42 -25.71 5.52
CA SER A 15 9.90 -24.93 6.67
C SER A 15 9.45 -23.46 6.62
N SER A 16 9.21 -22.88 5.43
CA SER A 16 8.62 -21.54 5.31
C SER A 16 7.11 -21.49 5.60
N ALA A 17 6.39 -22.59 5.34
CA ALA A 17 4.96 -22.67 5.66
C ALA A 17 4.71 -22.86 7.16
N ALA A 18 5.62 -23.53 7.88
CA ALA A 18 5.53 -23.69 9.34
C ALA A 18 5.92 -22.42 10.12
N HIS A 19 6.62 -21.47 9.50
CA HIS A 19 6.84 -20.11 10.02
C HIS A 19 5.73 -19.14 9.58
N ALA A 20 4.55 -19.59 9.16
CA ALA A 20 3.47 -18.68 8.77
C ALA A 20 2.61 -18.18 9.96
N GLU A 21 3.06 -18.36 11.22
CA GLU A 21 2.58 -17.59 12.38
C GLU A 21 3.39 -16.30 12.64
N PHE A 22 4.30 -15.90 11.74
CA PHE A 22 5.52 -15.16 12.11
C PHE A 22 5.48 -13.63 12.03
N LEU A 23 4.34 -12.99 11.79
CA LEU A 23 4.28 -11.53 11.82
C LEU A 23 3.07 -11.07 12.61
N ASP A 24 3.31 -10.30 13.68
CA ASP A 24 2.30 -9.67 14.51
C ASP A 24 1.42 -8.77 13.63
N ARG A 25 0.29 -9.30 13.19
CA ARG A 25 -0.69 -8.53 12.42
C ARG A 25 -1.18 -7.38 13.28
N VAL A 26 -1.28 -6.20 12.67
CA VAL A 26 -1.76 -5.00 13.34
C VAL A 26 -3.28 -4.95 13.19
N ASP A 27 -3.99 -4.88 14.32
CA ASP A 27 -5.41 -4.56 14.32
C ASP A 27 -5.60 -3.09 13.94
N LEU A 28 -6.12 -2.85 12.75
CA LEU A 28 -6.27 -1.50 12.23
C LEU A 28 -7.41 -0.78 12.97
N LYS A 29 -7.10 0.44 13.40
CA LYS A 29 -8.07 1.34 14.01
C LYS A 29 -8.83 2.16 12.97
N PRO A 30 -10.07 2.60 13.24
CA PRO A 30 -10.70 3.64 12.46
C PRO A 30 -9.78 4.85 12.31
N ALA A 31 -9.73 5.44 11.12
CA ALA A 31 -8.88 6.60 10.88
C ALA A 31 -9.45 7.55 9.82
N ILE A 32 -9.21 8.85 10.00
CA ILE A 32 -9.33 9.83 8.91
C ILE A 32 -7.99 9.85 8.18
N VAL A 33 -8.03 9.85 6.86
CA VAL A 33 -6.82 9.86 6.02
C VAL A 33 -6.79 11.10 5.15
N THR A 34 -5.59 11.65 4.93
CA THR A 34 -5.39 12.78 4.01
C THR A 34 -5.35 12.31 2.56
N GLY A 35 -5.22 13.25 1.64
CA GLY A 35 -4.66 12.99 0.30
C GLY A 35 -3.20 12.56 0.38
N PHE A 36 -2.51 12.57 -0.75
CA PHE A 36 -1.14 12.11 -0.88
C PHE A 36 -0.20 13.24 -1.30
N VAL A 37 1.03 13.20 -0.82
CA VAL A 37 2.15 13.90 -1.48
C VAL A 37 2.95 12.82 -2.21
N SER A 38 3.17 12.97 -3.50
CA SER A 38 3.81 11.95 -4.33
C SER A 38 4.98 12.49 -5.14
N HIS A 39 5.82 11.59 -5.64
CA HIS A 39 6.90 11.93 -6.56
C HIS A 39 7.07 10.86 -7.62
N HIS A 40 7.13 11.24 -8.90
CA HIS A 40 7.30 10.32 -10.02
C HIS A 40 8.76 10.29 -10.47
N PHE A 41 9.33 9.09 -10.58
CA PHE A 41 10.74 8.91 -10.93
C PHE A 41 10.95 8.73 -12.44
N ASN A 42 12.00 9.36 -12.99
CA ASN A 42 12.46 9.17 -14.37
C ASN A 42 11.35 9.40 -15.42
N VAL A 43 10.62 10.51 -15.28
CA VAL A 43 9.53 10.91 -16.17
C VAL A 43 9.88 12.19 -16.92
N HIS A 44 9.35 12.33 -18.13
CA HIS A 44 9.39 13.58 -18.90
C HIS A 44 8.11 14.41 -18.74
N LYS A 45 7.04 13.80 -18.22
CA LYS A 45 5.76 14.46 -17.95
C LYS A 45 5.80 15.12 -16.58
N HIS A 46 5.22 16.30 -16.47
CA HIS A 46 4.91 16.94 -15.18
C HIS A 46 3.61 16.33 -14.62
N TYR A 47 3.71 15.78 -13.41
CA TYR A 47 2.58 15.20 -12.67
C TYR A 47 2.13 16.14 -11.55
N ASN A 48 0.85 16.08 -11.18
CA ASN A 48 0.41 16.66 -9.92
C ASN A 48 0.94 15.81 -8.76
N GLU A 49 1.95 16.34 -8.07
CA GLU A 49 2.61 15.71 -6.93
C GLU A 49 1.95 16.05 -5.58
N ASN A 50 0.96 16.97 -5.58
CA ASN A 50 0.16 17.32 -4.41
C ASN A 50 -1.28 16.83 -4.59
N ASN A 51 -1.48 15.56 -4.28
CA ASN A 51 -2.72 14.84 -4.50
C ASN A 51 -3.70 15.09 -3.34
N TYR A 52 -4.14 16.33 -3.17
CA TYR A 52 -5.03 16.73 -2.09
C TYR A 52 -6.34 15.94 -2.11
N GLY A 53 -6.85 15.64 -0.92
CA GLY A 53 -7.99 14.75 -0.76
C GLY A 53 -8.24 14.40 0.69
N MET A 54 -9.18 13.48 0.90
CA MET A 54 -9.51 12.94 2.21
C MET A 54 -10.15 11.56 2.06
N GLY A 55 -10.14 10.80 3.14
CA GLY A 55 -10.78 9.50 3.19
C GLY A 55 -11.00 9.01 4.61
N TYR A 56 -11.43 7.76 4.69
CA TYR A 56 -11.70 7.08 5.94
C TYR A 56 -11.27 5.62 5.86
N ARG A 57 -10.65 5.13 6.92
CA ARG A 57 -10.38 3.71 7.14
C ARG A 57 -11.36 3.12 8.14
N PHE A 58 -12.02 2.05 7.74
CA PHE A 58 -12.87 1.21 8.57
C PHE A 58 -12.01 0.12 9.20
N GLY A 59 -11.49 0.38 10.41
CA GLY A 59 -10.51 -0.48 11.08
C GLY A 59 -10.85 -1.98 11.09
N GLN A 60 -12.04 -2.35 11.58
CA GLN A 60 -12.47 -3.75 11.66
C GLN A 60 -12.62 -4.47 10.30
N ALA A 61 -12.83 -3.70 9.23
CA ALA A 61 -12.98 -4.25 7.89
C ALA A 61 -11.65 -4.22 7.12
N ASP A 62 -10.62 -3.59 7.67
CA ASP A 62 -9.35 -3.29 6.99
C ASP A 62 -9.55 -2.58 5.63
N VAL A 63 -10.66 -1.85 5.48
CA VAL A 63 -11.01 -1.15 4.24
C VAL A 63 -10.74 0.34 4.40
N ILE A 64 -10.04 0.91 3.43
CA ILE A 64 -9.84 2.36 3.27
C ILE A 64 -10.54 2.84 2.01
N VAL A 65 -11.31 3.91 2.14
CA VAL A 65 -11.96 4.59 1.01
C VAL A 65 -11.60 6.06 1.03
N GLY A 66 -11.56 6.69 -0.13
CA GLY A 66 -11.32 8.13 -0.17
C GLY A 66 -11.47 8.74 -1.54
N TYR A 67 -11.29 10.05 -1.55
CA TYR A 67 -11.34 10.92 -2.70
C TYR A 67 -10.09 11.78 -2.75
N TYR A 68 -9.53 11.99 -3.94
CA TYR A 68 -8.39 12.89 -4.13
C TYR A 68 -8.27 13.41 -5.57
N ARG A 69 -7.50 14.47 -5.76
CA ARG A 69 -7.05 14.95 -7.07
C ARG A 69 -5.79 14.21 -7.49
N ASN A 70 -5.88 13.32 -8.48
CA ASN A 70 -4.79 12.43 -8.87
C ASN A 70 -3.66 13.13 -9.64
N SER A 71 -2.62 12.37 -9.98
CA SER A 71 -1.40 12.88 -10.62
C SER A 71 -1.60 13.30 -12.07
N ASP A 72 -2.70 12.88 -12.70
CA ASP A 72 -3.17 13.32 -14.01
C ASP A 72 -4.13 14.52 -13.93
N ASP A 73 -4.22 15.18 -12.76
CA ASP A 73 -5.16 16.27 -12.51
C ASP A 73 -6.61 15.87 -12.77
N LYS A 74 -7.02 14.74 -12.22
CA LYS A 74 -8.41 14.27 -12.27
C LYS A 74 -8.93 13.94 -10.89
N ASN A 75 -10.22 14.15 -10.71
CA ASN A 75 -10.91 13.80 -9.48
C ASN A 75 -11.09 12.28 -9.46
N SER A 76 -10.60 11.63 -8.40
CA SER A 76 -10.56 10.19 -8.26
C SER A 76 -11.17 9.77 -6.94
N VAL A 77 -11.86 8.63 -6.97
CA VAL A 77 -12.26 7.90 -5.76
C VAL A 77 -11.54 6.56 -5.73
N TYR A 78 -11.22 6.08 -4.54
CA TYR A 78 -10.58 4.79 -4.34
C TYR A 78 -11.23 4.02 -3.21
N ALA A 79 -11.10 2.70 -3.29
CA ALA A 79 -11.39 1.76 -2.22
C ALA A 79 -10.30 0.68 -2.22
N ALA A 80 -9.82 0.31 -1.05
CA ALA A 80 -8.76 -0.66 -0.90
C ALA A 80 -8.86 -1.42 0.41
N TYR A 81 -8.29 -2.61 0.40
CA TYR A 81 -7.97 -3.40 1.57
C TYR A 81 -6.53 -3.10 2.02
N GLU A 82 -6.30 -2.98 3.32
CA GLU A 82 -5.02 -2.71 3.95
C GLU A 82 -4.65 -3.85 4.91
N ALA A 83 -3.53 -4.52 4.69
CA ALA A 83 -2.99 -5.49 5.63
C ALA A 83 -1.66 -4.99 6.17
N ARG A 84 -1.45 -5.08 7.49
CA ARG A 84 -0.21 -4.63 8.14
C ARG A 84 0.32 -5.64 9.15
N TRP A 85 1.63 -5.62 9.28
CA TRP A 85 2.43 -6.44 10.18
C TRP A 85 3.47 -5.58 10.88
N LYS A 86 3.66 -5.78 12.19
CA LYS A 86 4.70 -5.07 12.94
C LYS A 86 6.08 -5.54 12.50
N LEU A 87 6.95 -4.60 12.14
CA LEU A 87 8.39 -4.83 12.02
C LEU A 87 9.07 -4.56 13.36
N ILE A 88 8.72 -3.43 13.97
CA ILE A 88 8.98 -3.04 15.37
C ILE A 88 7.76 -2.27 15.88
N ASP A 89 7.71 -1.94 17.17
CA ASP A 89 6.51 -1.39 17.84
C ASP A 89 5.78 -0.29 17.05
N ASN A 90 6.54 0.72 16.60
CA ASN A 90 6.02 1.90 15.91
C ASN A 90 6.23 1.87 14.39
N LEU A 91 6.73 0.78 13.81
CA LEU A 91 6.98 0.65 12.37
C LEU A 91 6.36 -0.62 11.83
N HIS A 92 5.45 -0.47 10.88
CA HIS A 92 4.71 -1.56 10.27
C HIS A 92 5.04 -1.68 8.79
N LEU A 93 5.11 -2.91 8.30
CA LEU A 93 5.10 -3.24 6.88
C LEU A 93 3.67 -3.56 6.49
N GLY A 94 3.21 -3.06 5.36
CA GLY A 94 1.87 -3.35 4.88
C GLY A 94 1.78 -3.51 3.37
N VAL A 95 0.58 -3.89 2.96
CA VAL A 95 0.17 -3.99 1.57
C VAL A 95 -1.22 -3.38 1.44
N ILE A 96 -1.39 -2.52 0.44
CA ILE A 96 -2.68 -1.99 0.01
C ILE A 96 -3.06 -2.62 -1.32
N ALA A 97 -4.24 -3.23 -1.39
CA ALA A 97 -4.79 -3.81 -2.60
C ALA A 97 -6.19 -3.24 -2.86
N GLY A 98 -6.45 -2.70 -4.05
CA GLY A 98 -7.72 -2.04 -4.32
C GLY A 98 -7.85 -1.53 -5.73
N ALA A 99 -8.67 -0.50 -5.91
CA ALA A 99 -8.80 0.18 -7.18
C ALA A 99 -9.12 1.67 -7.04
N VAL A 100 -8.85 2.41 -8.11
CA VAL A 100 -9.01 3.86 -8.16
C VAL A 100 -9.54 4.31 -9.53
N THR A 101 -10.39 5.32 -9.56
CA THR A 101 -10.92 5.90 -10.80
C THR A 101 -10.01 7.01 -11.36
N GLY A 102 -10.32 7.52 -12.55
CA GLY A 102 -9.72 8.77 -13.04
C GLY A 102 -8.39 8.62 -13.79
N TYR A 103 -8.01 7.40 -14.20
CA TYR A 103 -6.88 7.15 -15.10
C TYR A 103 -7.37 6.69 -16.49
N LYS A 104 -6.51 6.04 -17.29
CA LYS A 104 -6.83 5.63 -18.68
C LYS A 104 -8.03 4.69 -18.78
N VAL A 105 -8.21 3.82 -17.79
CA VAL A 105 -9.37 2.94 -17.66
C VAL A 105 -10.28 3.46 -16.56
N ALA A 106 -11.59 3.17 -16.65
CA ALA A 106 -12.60 3.69 -15.72
C ALA A 106 -12.27 3.37 -14.25
N VAL A 107 -11.76 2.15 -14.00
CA VAL A 107 -11.32 1.66 -12.70
C VAL A 107 -9.96 0.98 -12.89
N THR A 108 -8.93 1.53 -12.26
CA THR A 108 -7.54 1.05 -12.33
C THR A 108 -7.23 0.25 -11.07
N PRO A 109 -6.86 -1.05 -11.19
CA PRO A 109 -6.45 -1.83 -10.03
C PRO A 109 -5.12 -1.32 -9.47
N MET A 110 -4.92 -1.45 -8.17
CA MET A 110 -3.69 -1.09 -7.48
C MET A 110 -3.29 -2.17 -6.47
N LEU A 111 -1.98 -2.41 -6.40
CA LEU A 111 -1.35 -3.26 -5.40
C LEU A 111 -0.04 -2.58 -5.02
N LEU A 112 0.05 -2.07 -3.80
CA LEU A 112 1.15 -1.22 -3.34
C LEU A 112 1.71 -1.77 -2.02
N PRO A 113 3.03 -2.00 -1.90
CA PRO A 113 3.64 -2.10 -0.59
C PRO A 113 3.55 -0.75 0.15
N GLU A 114 3.46 -0.81 1.47
CA GLU A 114 3.54 0.36 2.35
C GLU A 114 4.47 0.13 3.55
N LEU A 115 5.07 1.22 4.03
CA LEU A 115 5.69 1.31 5.34
C LEU A 115 4.96 2.38 6.14
N VAL A 116 4.63 2.06 7.38
CA VAL A 116 3.84 2.95 8.24
C VAL A 116 4.56 3.17 9.55
N VAL A 117 4.81 4.43 9.90
CA VAL A 117 5.27 4.82 11.23
C VAL A 117 4.08 5.32 12.04
N GLN A 118 3.87 4.77 13.24
CA GLN A 118 2.77 5.14 14.12
C GLN A 118 3.28 5.75 15.43
N VAL A 119 2.80 6.95 15.77
CA VAL A 119 3.08 7.63 17.04
C VAL A 119 1.76 8.09 17.66
N GLY A 120 1.30 7.35 18.67
CA GLY A 120 -0.03 7.55 19.25
C GLY A 120 -1.14 7.32 18.21
N GLY A 121 -1.97 8.34 17.99
CA GLY A 121 -3.00 8.32 16.95
C GLY A 121 -2.51 8.71 15.56
N LEU A 122 -1.31 9.28 15.41
CA LEU A 122 -0.81 9.68 14.09
C LEU A 122 -0.09 8.51 13.42
N GLU A 123 -0.47 8.21 12.18
CA GLU A 123 0.24 7.31 11.28
C GLU A 123 0.75 8.08 10.06
N VAL A 124 2.00 7.85 9.68
CA VAL A 124 2.58 8.33 8.42
C VAL A 124 2.91 7.13 7.56
N ALA A 125 2.22 7.01 6.42
CA ALA A 125 2.32 5.87 5.53
C ALA A 125 3.01 6.27 4.22
N ALA A 126 4.06 5.54 3.87
CA ALA A 126 4.77 5.67 2.61
C ALA A 126 4.47 4.45 1.72
N THR A 127 4.01 4.69 0.50
CA THR A 127 3.74 3.66 -0.51
C THR A 127 4.70 3.80 -1.69
N TYR A 128 4.95 2.70 -2.39
CA TYR A 128 5.75 2.70 -3.60
C TYR A 128 5.04 1.93 -4.71
N ALA A 129 4.81 2.56 -5.85
CA ALA A 129 4.36 1.85 -7.04
C ALA A 129 5.58 1.57 -7.93
N PRO A 130 5.93 0.30 -8.20
CA PRO A 130 6.99 -0.01 -9.14
C PRO A 130 6.56 0.37 -10.56
N LYS A 131 7.55 0.67 -11.42
CA LYS A 131 7.29 0.90 -12.84
C LYS A 131 6.66 -0.34 -13.47
N VAL A 132 5.47 -0.17 -14.05
CA VAL A 132 4.81 -1.20 -14.87
C VAL A 132 4.97 -0.80 -16.33
N HIS A 133 5.57 -1.68 -17.13
CA HIS A 133 6.02 -1.39 -18.50
C HIS A 133 4.98 -0.61 -19.31
N GLY A 134 5.33 0.62 -19.71
CA GLY A 134 4.54 1.45 -20.62
C GLY A 134 3.25 2.07 -20.07
N GLN A 135 2.88 1.80 -18.81
CA GLN A 135 1.58 2.23 -18.26
C GLN A 135 1.70 3.11 -17.02
N ILE A 136 2.61 2.77 -16.09
CA ILE A 136 2.71 3.43 -14.78
C ILE A 136 4.20 3.74 -14.52
N PRO A 137 4.60 5.02 -14.38
CA PRO A 137 5.93 5.37 -13.91
C PRO A 137 6.14 4.86 -12.49
N ALA A 138 7.38 4.61 -12.09
CA ALA A 138 7.65 4.40 -10.69
C ALA A 138 7.31 5.67 -9.89
N LEU A 139 6.69 5.52 -8.73
CA LEU A 139 6.40 6.64 -7.85
C LEU A 139 6.47 6.22 -6.38
N ALA A 140 6.77 7.20 -5.52
CA ALA A 140 6.58 7.09 -4.08
C ALA A 140 5.50 8.07 -3.64
N ALA A 141 4.70 7.72 -2.64
CA ALA A 141 3.68 8.61 -2.10
C ALA A 141 3.57 8.48 -0.58
N VAL A 142 3.29 9.60 0.10
CA VAL A 142 3.11 9.68 1.55
C VAL A 142 1.71 10.15 1.89
N GLN A 143 1.10 9.55 2.91
CA GLN A 143 -0.22 9.88 3.44
C GLN A 143 -0.15 9.97 4.96
N ALA A 144 -0.78 10.99 5.54
CA ALA A 144 -1.00 11.06 6.98
C ALA A 144 -2.37 10.48 7.33
N ARG A 145 -2.46 9.77 8.45
CA ARG A 145 -3.69 9.14 8.95
C ARG A 145 -3.81 9.43 10.43
N TRP A 146 -5.00 9.79 10.89
CA TRP A 146 -5.28 9.98 12.32
C TRP A 146 -6.23 8.88 12.78
N ALA A 147 -5.71 7.94 13.56
CA ALA A 147 -6.38 6.76 14.08
C ALA A 147 -6.79 6.93 15.55
N TRP A 148 -7.93 6.34 15.94
CA TRP A 148 -8.43 6.35 17.32
C TRP A 148 -8.82 4.95 17.81
#